data_AF-A0A955HNN2-F1
#
_entry.id   AF-A0A955HNN2-F1
#
_cell.length_a   1.000
_cell.length_b   1.000
_cell.length_c   1.000
_cell.angle_alpha   90.00
_cell.angle_beta   90.00
_cell.angle_gamma   90.00
#
_symmetry.space_group_name_H-M   'P 1'
#
loop_
_entity.id
_entity.type
_entity.pdbx_description
1 polymer ?
#
loop_
_entity_poly.entity_id
_entity_poly.type
_entity_poly.pdbx_seq_one_letter_code
_entity_poly.pdbx_strand_id
1 'polypeptide(L)' 'MTTRIGGGVVHKVPGDMRQALTASTKVSEAWNSLTPLARNEWI' A
#
# COMPACT_ATOMS: atom_id res chain seq x y z
N MET A 1 9.03 -13.31 5.32
CA MET A 1 7.80 -13.33 4.48
C MET A 1 7.75 -12.01 3.74
N THR A 2 7.65 -12.01 2.41
CA THR A 2 7.54 -10.78 1.61
C THR A 2 6.10 -10.30 1.59
N THR A 3 5.81 -9.19 2.25
CA THR A 3 4.45 -8.63 2.31
C THR A 3 4.11 -7.91 1.01
N ARG A 4 3.06 -8.37 0.30
CA ARG A 4 2.63 -7.77 -0.97
C ARG A 4 1.74 -6.54 -0.69
N ILE A 5 2.10 -5.41 -1.28
CA ILE A 5 1.36 -4.15 -1.20
C ILE A 5 0.50 -3.97 -2.44
N GLY A 6 -0.82 -3.82 -2.26
CA GLY A 6 -1.76 -3.50 -3.33
C GLY A 6 -1.58 -2.07 -3.85
N GLY A 7 -1.75 -1.88 -5.15
CA GLY A 7 -1.78 -0.55 -5.77
C GLY A 7 -3.17 0.09 -5.76
N GLY A 8 -3.22 1.31 -6.28
CA GLY A 8 -4.46 1.99 -6.63
C GLY A 8 -4.95 1.61 -8.03
N VAL A 9 -5.95 2.33 -8.52
CA VAL A 9 -6.52 2.17 -9.87
C VAL A 9 -5.69 2.95 -10.91
N VAL A 10 -5.29 4.18 -10.56
CA VAL A 10 -4.64 5.12 -11.49
C VAL A 10 -3.15 5.21 -11.20
N HIS A 11 -2.79 5.29 -9.92
CA HIS A 11 -1.43 5.54 -9.48
C HIS A 11 -0.76 4.26 -8.94
N LYS A 12 0.55 4.19 -9.12
CA LYS A 12 1.40 3.14 -8.54
C LYS A 12 1.95 3.63 -7.21
N VAL A 13 2.08 2.72 -6.24
CA VAL A 13 2.70 3.04 -4.94
C VAL A 13 4.15 3.49 -5.15
N PRO A 14 4.54 4.70 -4.71
CA PRO A 14 5.92 5.19 -4.74
C PRO A 14 6.90 4.29 -3.97
N GLY A 15 8.19 4.37 -4.30
CA GLY A 15 9.21 3.47 -3.74
C GLY A 15 9.44 3.64 -2.23
N ASP A 16 9.47 4.87 -1.76
CA ASP A 16 9.59 5.25 -0.35
C ASP A 16 8.35 4.80 0.46
N MET A 17 7.16 5.04 -0.07
CA MET A 17 5.92 4.60 0.56
C MET A 17 5.84 3.07 0.60
N ARG A 18 6.30 2.37 -0.45
CA ARG A 18 6.40 0.91 -0.44
C ARG A 18 7.33 0.41 0.66
N GLN A 19 8.48 1.06 0.87
CA GLN A 19 9.39 0.71 1.98
C GLN A 19 8.69 0.88 3.32
N ALA A 20 8.03 2.02 3.56
CA ALA A 20 7.30 2.29 4.79
C ALA A 20 6.14 1.29 5.04
N LEU A 21 5.34 1.00 4.01
CA LEU A 21 4.21 0.08 4.11
C LEU A 21 4.66 -1.35 4.42
N THR A 22 5.79 -1.79 3.86
CA THR A 22 6.33 -3.15 4.08
C THR A 22 7.12 -3.31 5.39
N ALA A 23 7.47 -2.22 6.08
CA ALA A 23 8.24 -2.26 7.33
C ALA A 23 7.43 -2.77 8.54
N SER A 24 6.10 -2.81 8.43
CA SER A 24 5.21 -3.27 9.50
C SER A 24 4.04 -4.07 8.94
N THR A 25 3.85 -5.30 9.45
CA THR A 25 2.74 -6.17 9.07
C THR A 25 1.39 -5.50 9.30
N LYS A 26 1.22 -4.81 10.44
CA LYS A 26 -0.01 -4.08 10.78
C LYS A 26 -0.32 -2.97 9.78
N VAL A 27 0.71 -2.24 9.33
CA VAL A 27 0.56 -1.16 8.35
C VAL A 27 0.23 -1.73 6.97
N SER A 28 0.92 -2.80 6.57
CA SER A 28 0.61 -3.51 5.32
C SER A 28 -0.82 -4.03 5.28
N GLU A 29 -1.30 -4.62 6.37
CA GLU A 29 -2.68 -5.12 6.49
C GLU A 29 -3.70 -3.99 6.40
N ALA A 30 -3.47 -2.88 7.11
CA ALA A 30 -4.33 -1.70 7.03
C ALA A 30 -4.37 -1.09 5.62
N TRP A 31 -3.23 -1.04 4.92
CA TRP A 31 -3.19 -0.57 3.54
C TRP A 31 -3.93 -1.52 2.59
N ASN A 32 -3.76 -2.83 2.79
CA ASN A 32 -4.38 -3.83 1.94
C ASN A 32 -5.89 -3.97 2.19
N SER A 33 -6.41 -3.54 3.34
CA SER A 33 -7.86 -3.51 3.61
C SER A 33 -8.58 -2.34 2.92
N LEU A 34 -7.86 -1.30 2.49
CA LEU A 34 -8.42 -0.23 1.67
C LEU A 34 -8.84 -0.77 0.29
N THR A 35 -9.92 -0.21 -0.25
CA THR A 35 -10.29 -0.47 -1.65
C THR A 35 -9.21 0.10 -2.60
N PRO A 36 -9.08 -0.42 -3.83
CA PRO A 36 -8.17 0.17 -4.81
C PRO A 36 -8.42 1.67 -5.04
N LEU A 37 -9.69 2.11 -5.00
CA LEU A 37 -10.03 3.52 -5.14
C LEU A 37 -9.57 4.35 -3.94
N ALA A 38 -9.78 3.87 -2.71
CA ALA A 38 -9.35 4.60 -1.51
C ALA A 38 -7.82 4.75 -1.41
N ARG A 39 -7.05 3.84 -2.01
CA ARG A 39 -5.59 3.97 -2.08
C ARG A 39 -5.14 5.15 -2.96
N ASN A 40 -5.88 5.48 -4.02
CA ASN A 40 -5.53 6.61 -4.91
C ASN A 40 -5.44 7.96 -4.19
N GLU A 41 -6.11 8.12 -3.04
CA GLU A 41 -6.04 9.37 -2.26
C GLU A 41 -4.70 9.54 -1.51
N TRP A 42 -3.86 8.50 -1.50
CA TRP A 42 -2.59 8.47 -0.77
C TRP A 42 -1.37 8.28 -1.69
N ILE A 43 -1.55 7.87 -2.95
CA ILE A 43 -0.47 7.53 -3.91
C ILE A 43 -0.65 8.20 -5.27
#